data_AF-A0A9P5KQC3-F1
#
_entry.id   AF-A0A9P5KQC3-F1
#
_cell.length_a   1.000
_cell.length_b   1.000
_cell.length_c   1.000
_cell.angle_alpha   90.00
_cell.angle_beta   90.00
_cell.angle_gamma   90.00
#
_symmetry.space_group_name_H-M   'P 1'
#
loop_
_entity.id
_entity.type
_entity.pdbx_description
1 polymer ?
#
loop_
_entity_poly.entity_id
_entity_poly.type
_entity_poly.pdbx_seq_one_letter_code
_entity_poly.pdbx_strand_id
1 'polypeptide(L)'
;MEDVNLEINDEDAHRPVEHPKSLIPPELELQKEETVETEEDKAKQQKFNEYYLNLMTTGFGEDLNAVRSSKDFTPTSMPIIIRALKEGINMFDKEQRDLILSTGK
;
A
#
# COMPACT_ATOMS: atom_id res chain seq x y z
N MET A 1 -15.23 58.69 -35.06
CA MET A 1 -14.55 57.40 -35.22
C MET A 1 -13.19 57.62 -34.63
N GLU A 2 -13.01 57.21 -33.38
CA GLU A 2 -11.73 57.28 -32.69
C GLU A 2 -11.16 55.87 -32.73
N ASP A 3 -10.11 55.70 -33.53
CA ASP A 3 -9.39 54.44 -33.65
C ASP A 3 -8.69 54.16 -32.33
N VAL A 4 -9.19 53.18 -31.58
CA VAL A 4 -8.55 52.69 -30.36
C VAL A 4 -7.33 51.88 -30.80
N ASN A 5 -6.16 52.51 -30.74
CA ASN A 5 -4.89 51.86 -30.97
C ASN A 5 -4.63 50.86 -29.82
N LEU A 6 -4.89 49.57 -30.03
CA LEU A 6 -4.40 48.52 -29.14
C LEU A 6 -2.89 48.36 -29.39
N GLU A 7 -2.09 49.12 -28.67
CA GLU A 7 -0.69 48.75 -28.46
C GLU A 7 -0.67 47.48 -27.61
N ILE A 8 -0.61 46.33 -28.28
CA ILE A 8 -0.28 45.07 -27.64
C ILE A 8 1.21 45.18 -27.30
N ASN A 9 1.51 45.49 -26.04
CA ASN A 9 2.87 45.43 -25.52
C ASN A 9 3.36 43.98 -25.61
N ASP A 10 4.28 43.70 -26.53
CA ASP A 10 4.95 42.41 -26.70
C ASP A 10 5.78 41.98 -25.46
N GLU A 11 5.87 42.83 -24.42
CA GLU A 11 6.49 42.50 -23.13
C GLU A 11 5.67 41.55 -22.24
N ASP A 12 4.38 41.32 -22.52
CA ASP A 12 3.60 40.36 -21.71
C ASP A 12 3.81 38.90 -22.15
N ALA A 13 4.59 38.66 -23.22
CA ALA A 13 4.86 37.33 -23.77
C ALA A 13 5.90 36.51 -22.98
N HIS A 14 6.53 37.07 -21.95
CA HIS A 14 7.54 36.40 -21.12
C HIS A 14 7.22 36.47 -19.62
N ARG A 15 5.95 36.40 -19.24
CA ARG A 15 5.66 35.90 -17.88
C ARG A 15 6.10 34.44 -17.82
N PRO A 16 7.01 34.06 -16.91
CA PRO A 16 7.21 32.65 -16.61
C PRO A 16 5.84 32.09 -16.29
N VAL A 17 5.37 31.13 -17.08
CA VAL A 17 4.16 30.39 -16.73
C VAL A 17 4.51 29.69 -15.43
N GLU A 18 4.07 30.25 -14.30
CA GLU A 18 4.34 29.62 -13.02
C GLU A 18 3.80 28.20 -13.11
N HIS A 19 4.69 27.23 -12.86
CA HIS A 19 4.32 25.82 -12.95
C HIS A 19 3.05 25.61 -12.11
N PRO A 20 2.06 24.82 -12.58
CA PRO A 20 0.75 24.68 -11.93
C PRO A 20 0.80 24.17 -10.47
N LYS A 21 1.99 23.80 -9.98
CA LYS A 21 2.26 23.46 -8.58
C LYS A 21 2.41 24.67 -7.65
N SER A 22 2.71 25.89 -8.14
CA SER A 22 2.82 27.08 -7.26
C SER A 22 1.46 27.66 -6.86
N LEU A 23 0.41 27.31 -7.60
CA LEU A 23 -0.97 27.76 -7.36
C LEU A 23 -1.70 26.93 -6.30
N ILE A 24 -1.03 25.92 -5.73
CA ILE A 24 -1.54 25.16 -4.60
C ILE A 24 -1.19 25.97 -3.34
N PRO A 25 -2.16 26.50 -2.59
CA PRO A 25 -1.91 27.06 -1.27
C PRO A 25 -1.10 26.04 -0.44
N PRO A 26 -0.12 26.45 0.38
CA PRO A 26 0.61 25.52 1.26
C PRO A 26 -0.34 24.69 2.15
N GLU A 27 -1.53 25.22 2.46
CA GLU A 27 -2.63 24.55 3.16
C GLU A 27 -3.16 23.29 2.44
N LEU A 28 -2.97 23.20 1.11
CA LEU A 28 -3.44 22.09 0.26
C LEU A 28 -2.31 21.12 -0.15
N GLU A 29 -1.04 21.38 0.24
CA GLU A 29 0.01 20.34 0.18
C GLU A 29 -0.20 19.24 1.24
N LEU A 30 -1.09 19.48 2.21
CA LEU A 30 -1.51 18.50 3.19
C LEU A 30 -2.61 17.58 2.62
N GLN A 31 -2.26 16.76 1.63
CA GLN A 31 -3.06 15.57 1.25
C GLN A 31 -2.36 14.62 0.25
N LYS A 32 -1.03 14.58 0.26
CA LYS A 32 -0.42 13.26 0.15
C LYS A 32 -0.60 12.66 1.54
N GLU A 33 -1.73 11.99 1.78
CA GLU A 33 -1.88 11.08 2.92
C GLU A 33 -0.86 9.96 2.72
N GLU A 34 0.40 10.27 2.99
CA GLU A 34 1.32 9.29 3.52
C GLU A 34 0.80 9.03 4.93
N THR A 35 -0.20 8.15 5.02
CA THR A 35 -0.77 7.70 6.28
C THR A 35 0.40 7.27 7.14
N VAL A 36 0.79 8.10 8.10
CA VAL A 36 1.85 7.78 9.04
C VAL A 36 1.34 6.56 9.80
N GLU A 37 1.86 5.38 9.48
CA GLU A 37 1.49 4.15 10.17
C GLU A 37 1.75 4.35 11.67
N THR A 38 0.68 4.35 12.46
CA THR A 38 0.79 4.52 13.90
C THR A 38 1.40 3.25 14.52
N GLU A 39 1.94 3.37 15.74
CA GLU A 39 2.39 2.18 16.47
C GLU A 39 1.24 1.18 16.73
N GLU A 40 0.00 1.68 16.83
CA GLU A 40 -1.19 0.84 16.90
C GLU A 40 -1.43 0.06 15.60
N ASP A 41 -1.24 0.70 14.43
CA ASP A 41 -1.39 0.05 13.13
C ASP A 41 -0.34 -1.05 12.92
N LYS A 42 0.91 -0.81 13.35
CA LYS A 42 1.96 -1.85 13.33
C LYS A 42 1.64 -3.02 14.24
N ALA A 43 1.11 -2.76 15.44
CA ALA A 43 0.69 -3.81 16.37
C ALA A 43 -0.46 -4.64 15.80
N LYS A 44 -1.46 -4.00 15.16
CA LYS A 44 -2.55 -4.69 14.47
C LYS A 44 -2.05 -5.51 13.28
N GLN A 45 -1.12 -4.97 12.49
CA GLN A 45 -0.46 -5.70 11.41
C GLN A 45 0.22 -6.97 11.94
N GLN A 46 1.02 -6.87 13.01
CA GLN A 46 1.69 -8.03 13.60
C GLN A 46 0.69 -9.06 14.10
N LYS A 47 -0.36 -8.63 14.79
CA LYS A 47 -1.43 -9.52 15.26
C LYS A 47 -2.14 -10.23 14.12
N PHE A 48 -2.42 -9.51 13.02
CA PHE A 48 -2.99 -10.11 11.82
C PHE A 48 -2.04 -11.14 11.19
N ASN A 49 -0.75 -10.85 11.10
CA ASN A 49 0.25 -11.77 10.55
C ASN A 49 0.28 -13.09 11.33
N GLU A 50 0.29 -13.02 12.66
CA GLU A 50 0.26 -14.19 13.53
C GLU A 50 -1.04 -14.98 13.36
N TYR A 51 -2.18 -14.31 13.36
CA TYR A 51 -3.49 -14.92 13.14
C TYR A 51 -3.55 -15.65 11.79
N TYR A 52 -3.17 -14.97 10.71
CA TYR A 52 -3.18 -15.50 9.35
C TYR A 52 -2.27 -16.73 9.23
N LEU A 53 -1.02 -16.63 9.71
CA LEU A 53 -0.08 -17.74 9.62
C LEU A 53 -0.59 -18.94 10.41
N ASN A 54 -1.11 -18.73 11.62
CA ASN A 54 -1.66 -19.80 12.44
C ASN A 54 -2.86 -20.48 11.74
N LEU A 55 -3.80 -19.69 11.22
CA LEU A 55 -4.95 -20.18 10.46
C LEU A 55 -4.51 -21.04 9.27
N MET A 56 -3.58 -20.55 8.46
CA MET A 56 -3.10 -21.26 7.27
C MET A 56 -2.34 -22.54 7.64
N THR A 57 -1.42 -22.48 8.60
CA THR A 57 -0.63 -23.67 8.97
C THR A 57 -1.48 -24.73 9.67
N THR A 58 -2.54 -24.34 10.38
CA THR A 58 -3.47 -25.26 11.02
C THR A 58 -4.45 -25.84 9.99
N GLY A 59 -5.04 -24.99 9.15
CA GLY A 59 -6.02 -25.38 8.14
C GLY A 59 -5.44 -26.29 7.05
N PHE A 60 -4.18 -26.06 6.66
CA PHE A 60 -3.48 -26.87 5.66
C PHE A 60 -2.46 -27.83 6.29
N GLY A 61 -2.56 -28.13 7.58
CA GLY A 61 -1.55 -28.93 8.29
C GLY A 61 -1.30 -30.32 7.67
N GLU A 62 -2.38 -31.02 7.30
CA GLU A 62 -2.29 -32.32 6.64
C GLU A 62 -1.66 -32.21 5.24
N ASP A 63 -2.08 -31.24 4.44
CA ASP A 63 -1.54 -31.00 3.09
C ASP A 63 -0.07 -30.59 3.12
N LEU A 64 0.31 -29.70 4.05
CA LEU A 64 1.70 -29.32 4.27
C LEU A 64 2.56 -30.52 4.67
N ASN A 65 2.02 -31.41 5.50
CA ASN A 65 2.71 -32.64 5.87
C ASN A 65 2.82 -33.62 4.70
N ALA A 66 1.80 -33.73 3.85
CA ALA A 66 1.83 -34.54 2.64
C ALA A 66 2.88 -34.01 1.64
N VAL A 67 2.91 -32.70 1.39
CA VAL A 67 3.92 -32.03 0.56
C VAL A 67 5.32 -32.28 1.13
N ARG A 68 5.51 -32.11 2.44
CA ARG A 68 6.79 -32.38 3.12
C ARG A 68 7.24 -33.83 3.01
N SER A 69 6.30 -34.77 2.95
CA SER A 69 6.58 -36.21 2.86
C SER A 69 6.77 -36.69 1.42
N SER A 70 6.58 -35.82 0.43
CA SER A 70 6.81 -36.13 -0.97
C SER A 70 8.29 -36.40 -1.25
N LYS A 71 8.56 -37.33 -2.17
CA LYS A 71 9.90 -37.63 -2.69
C LYS A 71 10.56 -36.42 -3.39
N ASP A 72 9.77 -35.48 -3.88
CA ASP A 72 10.23 -34.30 -4.61
C ASP A 72 10.49 -33.11 -3.66
N PHE A 73 10.27 -33.30 -2.36
CA PHE A 73 10.54 -32.28 -1.36
C PHE A 73 12.05 -32.13 -1.12
N THR A 74 12.59 -30.94 -1.38
CA THR A 74 14.02 -30.67 -1.26
C THR A 74 14.29 -29.60 -0.19
N PRO A 75 15.56 -29.37 0.20
CA PRO A 75 15.90 -28.29 1.13
C PRO A 75 15.44 -26.90 0.67
N THR A 76 15.21 -26.69 -0.63
CA THR A 76 14.69 -25.42 -1.17
C THR A 76 13.18 -25.28 -1.05
N SER A 77 12.45 -26.38 -0.87
CA SER A 77 10.98 -26.38 -0.80
C SER A 77 10.45 -25.66 0.45
N MET A 78 11.06 -25.87 1.63
CA MET A 78 10.63 -25.20 2.88
C MET A 78 10.70 -23.66 2.77
N PRO A 79 11.84 -23.04 2.36
CA PRO A 79 11.90 -21.59 2.18
C PRO A 79 10.86 -21.04 1.20
N ILE A 80 10.56 -21.76 0.11
CA ILE A 80 9.56 -21.35 -0.88
C ILE A 80 8.16 -21.31 -0.24
N ILE A 81 7.77 -22.35 0.49
CA ILE A 81 6.47 -22.40 1.17
C ILE A 81 6.36 -21.28 2.22
N ILE A 82 7.41 -21.07 3.02
CA ILE A 82 7.43 -20.00 4.02
C ILE A 82 7.26 -18.63 3.35
N ARG A 83 7.94 -18.40 2.21
CA ARG A 83 7.82 -17.15 1.46
C ARG A 83 6.40 -16.98 0.92
N ALA A 84 5.83 -18.00 0.29
CA ALA A 84 4.48 -17.95 -0.26
C ALA A 84 3.41 -17.65 0.82
N LEU A 85 3.51 -18.30 1.99
CA LEU A 85 2.62 -18.01 3.11
C LEU A 85 2.76 -16.57 3.62
N LYS A 86 3.98 -16.05 3.71
CA LYS A 86 4.22 -14.66 4.09
C LYS A 86 3.75 -13.67 3.02
N GLU A 87 3.92 -13.98 1.74
CA GLU A 87 3.45 -13.15 0.64
C GLU A 87 1.92 -13.05 0.61
N GLY A 88 1.20 -14.11 1.00
CA GLY A 88 -0.26 -14.10 1.11
C GLY A 88 -0.81 -13.06 2.08
N ILE A 89 -0.05 -12.63 3.08
CA ILE A 89 -0.42 -11.56 4.02
C ILE A 89 -0.63 -10.24 3.27
N ASN A 90 0.17 -9.99 2.22
CA ASN A 90 0.13 -8.74 1.45
C ASN A 90 -1.12 -8.63 0.57
N MET A 91 -1.94 -9.68 0.49
CA MET A 91 -3.22 -9.65 -0.25
C MET A 91 -4.32 -8.86 0.48
N PHE A 92 -4.11 -8.50 1.75
CA PHE A 92 -5.09 -7.80 2.57
C PHE A 92 -4.68 -6.35 2.81
N ASP A 93 -5.57 -5.41 2.50
CA ASP A 93 -5.41 -4.01 2.88
C ASP A 93 -5.66 -3.78 4.39
N LYS A 94 -5.46 -2.55 4.86
CA LYS A 94 -5.56 -2.22 6.28
C LYS A 94 -6.98 -2.47 6.82
N GLU A 95 -7.96 -2.02 6.07
CA GLU A 95 -9.38 -2.08 6.43
C GLU A 95 -9.86 -3.54 6.53
N GLN A 96 -9.42 -4.39 5.60
CA GLN A 96 -9.70 -5.83 5.61
C GLN A 96 -9.07 -6.52 6.81
N ARG A 97 -7.81 -6.22 7.12
CA ARG A 97 -7.14 -6.79 8.31
C ARG A 97 -7.86 -6.38 9.59
N ASP A 98 -8.22 -5.11 9.72
CA ASP A 98 -8.95 -4.59 10.88
C ASP A 98 -10.33 -5.25 11.02
N LEU A 99 -11.05 -5.44 9.91
CA LEU A 99 -12.34 -6.14 9.89
C LEU A 99 -12.20 -7.60 10.35
N ILE A 100 -11.23 -8.34 9.80
CA ILE A 100 -10.99 -9.75 10.16
C ILE A 100 -10.65 -9.87 11.64
N LEU A 101 -9.77 -9.01 12.15
CA LEU A 101 -9.40 -8.99 13.58
C LEU A 101 -10.57 -8.60 14.50
N SER A 102 -11.55 -7.84 14.01
CA SER A 102 -12.74 -7.46 14.79
C SER A 102 -13.79 -8.58 14.88
N THR A 103 -13.86 -9.43 13.84
CA THR A 103 -14.85 -10.52 13.73
C THR A 103 -14.44 -11.77 14.51
N GLY A 104 -13.15 -11.92 14.81
CA GLY A 104 -12.62 -13.01 15.64
C GLY A 104 -12.85 -12.89 17.15
N LYS A 105 -13.89 -12.17 17.59
CA LYS A 105 -14.30 -12.05 19.00
C LYS A 105 -15.54 -12.86 19.31
#